data_AF-A0A0A2EVH4-F1
#
_entry.id   AF-A0A0A2EVH4-F1
#
_cell.length_a   1.000
_cell.length_b   1.000
_cell.length_c   1.000
_cell.angle_alpha   90.00
_cell.angle_beta   90.00
_cell.angle_gamma   90.00
#
_symmetry.space_group_name_H-M   'P 1'
#
loop_
_entity.id
_entity.type
_entity.pdbx_description
1 polymer ?
#
loop_
_entity_poly.entity_id
_entity_poly.type
_entity_poly.pdbx_seq_one_letter_code
_entity_poly.pdbx_strand_id
1 'polypeptide(L)' 'MTVNERLYFSGLIDKFDTAVAKKDVKEITAILKEVELSDDNINAILQHFKLIKRQNILSK' A
#
# COMPACT_ATOMS: atom_id res chain seq x y z
N MET A 1 11.33 11.85 -1.28
CA MET A 1 9.88 12.03 -1.07
C MET A 1 9.31 10.73 -0.52
N THR A 2 8.61 10.81 0.60
CA THR A 2 7.95 9.71 1.30
C THR A 2 6.64 9.30 0.60
N VAL A 3 6.09 8.15 0.95
CA VAL A 3 4.79 7.69 0.44
C VAL A 3 3.67 8.67 0.81
N ASN A 4 3.69 9.19 2.03
CA ASN A 4 2.67 10.11 2.52
C ASN A 4 2.67 11.44 1.75
N GLU A 5 3.88 11.96 1.47
CA GLU A 5 4.03 13.17 0.64
C GLU A 5 3.50 12.94 -0.77
N ARG A 6 3.80 11.79 -1.40
CA ARG A 6 3.26 11.45 -2.73
C ARG A 6 1.73 11.41 -2.73
N LEU A 7 1.13 10.70 -1.77
CA LEU A 7 -0.32 10.60 -1.63
C LEU A 7 -0.97 11.98 -1.42
N TYR A 8 -0.32 12.85 -0.64
CA TYR A 8 -0.77 14.22 -0.41
C TYR A 8 -0.74 15.06 -1.70
N PHE A 9 0.38 15.06 -2.43
CA PHE A 9 0.50 15.81 -3.69
C PHE A 9 -0.43 15.28 -4.79
N SER A 10 -0.73 13.98 -4.79
CA SER A 10 -1.67 13.36 -5.73
C SER A 10 -3.14 13.54 -5.32
N GLY A 11 -3.44 14.08 -4.13
CA GLY A 11 -4.80 14.20 -3.63
C GLY A 11 -5.49 12.86 -3.33
N LEU A 12 -4.70 11.78 -3.18
CA LEU A 12 -5.20 10.42 -2.96
C LEU A 12 -5.21 10.01 -1.48
N ILE A 13 -4.79 10.90 -0.58
CA ILE A 13 -4.62 10.58 0.84
C ILE A 13 -5.93 10.14 1.51
N ASP A 14 -7.03 10.86 1.29
CA ASP A 14 -8.35 10.50 1.85
C ASP A 14 -8.87 9.17 1.30
N LYS A 15 -8.60 8.92 0.02
CA LYS A 15 -8.99 7.67 -0.66
C LYS A 15 -8.17 6.49 -0.13
N PHE A 16 -6.88 6.70 0.09
CA PHE A 16 -5.99 5.71 0.69
C PHE A 16 -6.45 5.35 2.10
N ASP A 17 -6.70 6.34 2.95
CA ASP A 17 -7.15 6.12 4.33
C ASP A 17 -8.49 5.39 4.38
N THR A 18 -9.42 5.74 3.49
CA THR A 18 -10.70 5.04 3.34
C THR A 18 -10.50 3.58 2.91
N ALA A 19 -9.61 3.32 1.97
CA ALA A 19 -9.31 1.98 1.49
C ALA A 19 -8.65 1.12 2.57
N VAL A 20 -7.73 1.71 3.35
CA VAL A 20 -7.10 1.07 4.52
C VAL A 20 -8.13 0.73 5.59
N ALA A 21 -9.04 1.66 5.92
CA ALA A 21 -10.11 1.43 6.89
C ALA A 21 -11.04 0.27 6.48
N LYS A 22 -11.32 0.16 5.17
CA LYS A 22 -12.11 -0.94 4.59
C LYS A 22 -11.30 -2.24 4.38
N LYS A 23 -9.97 -2.20 4.59
CA LYS A 23 -9.04 -3.29 4.27
C LYS A 23 -9.13 -3.73 2.80
N ASP A 24 -9.44 -2.81 1.90
CA ASP A 24 -9.55 -3.10 0.47
C ASP A 24 -8.16 -3.11 -0.17
N VAL A 25 -7.54 -4.30 -0.17
CA VAL A 25 -6.19 -4.50 -0.73
C VAL A 25 -6.12 -4.12 -2.21
N LYS A 26 -7.19 -4.33 -2.98
CA LYS A 26 -7.19 -4.02 -4.42
C LYS A 26 -7.14 -2.52 -4.61
N GLU A 27 -7.96 -1.78 -3.89
CA GLU A 27 -8.00 -0.32 -3.99
C GLU A 27 -6.72 0.32 -3.45
N ILE A 28 -6.19 -0.18 -2.34
CA ILE A 28 -4.89 0.25 -1.80
C ILE A 28 -3.79 0.04 -2.83
N THR A 29 -3.74 -1.13 -3.48
CA THR A 29 -2.74 -1.44 -4.50
C THR A 29 -2.87 -0.51 -5.70
N ALA A 30 -4.08 -0.23 -6.17
CA ALA A 30 -4.32 0.66 -7.29
C ALA A 30 -3.83 2.09 -6.99
N ILE A 31 -4.16 2.62 -5.80
CA ILE A 31 -3.73 3.95 -5.35
C ILE A 31 -2.20 4.03 -5.25
N LEU A 32 -1.56 2.99 -4.68
CA LEU A 32 -0.11 2.98 -4.55
C LEU A 32 0.62 2.87 -5.91
N LYS A 33 0.01 2.19 -6.89
CA LYS A 33 0.52 2.18 -8.28
C LYS A 33 0.38 3.53 -8.96
N GLU A 34 -0.70 4.26 -8.68
CA GLU A 34 -0.95 5.61 -9.21
C GLU A 34 0.13 6.61 -8.77
N VAL A 35 0.68 6.43 -7.55
CA VAL A 35 1.83 7.22 -7.05
C VAL A 35 3.20 6.62 -7.39
N GLU A 36 3.25 5.77 -8.42
CA GLU A 36 4.45 5.15 -8.99
C GLU A 36 5.30 4.40 -7.94
N LEU A 37 4.64 3.67 -7.03
CA LEU A 37 5.34 2.72 -6.16
C LEU A 37 5.52 1.38 -6.86
N SER A 38 6.71 0.81 -6.71
CA SER A 38 7.00 -0.56 -7.14
C SER A 38 6.20 -1.57 -6.35
N ASP A 39 5.96 -2.73 -6.95
CA ASP A 39 5.24 -3.83 -6.29
C ASP A 39 5.92 -4.25 -4.97
N ASP A 40 7.26 -4.17 -4.86
CA ASP A 40 7.99 -4.41 -3.60
C ASP A 40 7.59 -3.44 -2.48
N ASN A 41 7.53 -2.14 -2.79
CA ASN A 41 7.13 -1.11 -1.84
C ASN A 41 5.65 -1.28 -1.45
N ILE A 42 4.80 -1.60 -2.41
CA ILE A 42 3.38 -1.89 -2.18
C ILE A 42 3.24 -3.07 -1.22
N ASN A 43 3.97 -4.16 -1.47
CA ASN A 43 3.94 -5.34 -0.60
C ASN A 43 4.42 -5.02 0.82
N ALA A 44 5.46 -4.20 0.97
CA ALA A 44 5.93 -3.77 2.29
C ALA A 44 4.86 -2.96 3.04
N ILE A 45 4.15 -2.07 2.35
CA ILE A 45 3.06 -1.27 2.93
C ILE A 45 1.89 -2.16 3.31
N LEU A 46 1.46 -3.06 2.43
CA LEU A 46 0.37 -4.01 2.72
C LEU A 46 0.71 -4.91 3.92
N GLN A 47 1.98 -5.31 4.07
CA GLN A 47 2.44 -6.05 5.25
C GLN A 47 2.43 -5.18 6.52
N HIS A 48 2.84 -3.92 6.42
CA HIS A 48 2.82 -2.97 7.55
C HIS A 48 1.40 -2.79 8.10
N PHE A 49 0.41 -2.67 7.21
CA PHE A 49 -1.01 -2.62 7.57
C PHE A 49 -1.63 -3.99 7.91
N LYS A 50 -0.83 -5.06 7.93
CA LYS A 50 -1.26 -6.45 8.21
C LYS A 50 -2.38 -6.93 7.27
N LEU A 51 -2.41 -6.40 6.05
CA LEU A 51 -3.40 -6.75 5.03
C LEU A 51 -3.00 -7.98 4.23
N ILE A 52 -1.70 -8.26 4.17
CA ILE A 52 -1.14 -9.50 3.61
C ILE A 52 -0.18 -10.13 4.61
N LYS A 53 -0.10 -11.47 4.59
CA LYS A 53 0.89 -12.19 5.41
C LYS A 53 2.27 -12.05 4.79
N ARG A 54 3.29 -11.91 5.63
CA ARG A 54 4.69 -12.00 5.20
C ARG A 54 4.90 -13.42 4.63
N GLN A 55 5.35 -13.52 3.38
CA GLN A 55 5.71 -14.81 2.81
C GLN A 55 6.94 -15.32 3.56
N ASN A 56 6.76 -16.27 4.49
CA ASN A 56 7.88 -16.99 5.07
C ASN A 56 8.45 -17.91 3.99
N ILE A 57 9.49 -17.46 3.30
CA ILE A 57 10.41 -18.35 2.57
C ILE A 57 11.34 -19.01 3.59
N LEU A 58 10.78 -19.94 4.37
CA LEU A 58 11.52 -20.96 5.09
C LEU A 58 10.84 -22.30 4.82
N SER A 59 10.95 -22.73 3.57
CA SER A 59 10.92 -24.16 3.22
C SER A 59 12.35 -24.57 2.94
N LYS A 60 13.02 -25.13 3.94
CA LYS A 60 14.19 -25.99 3.78
C LYS A 60 13.96 -27.23 4.63
#